data_AF-A0A177AV17-F1
#
_entry.id   AF-A0A177AV17-F1
#
_cell.length_a   1.000
_cell.length_b   1.000
_cell.length_c   1.000
_cell.angle_alpha   90.00
_cell.angle_beta   90.00
_cell.angle_gamma   90.00
#
_symmetry.space_group_name_H-M   'P 1'
#
loop_
_entity.id
_entity.type
_entity.pdbx_description
1 polymer ?
#
loop_
_entity_poly.entity_id
_entity_poly.type
_entity_poly.pdbx_seq_one_letter_code
_entity_poly.pdbx_strand_id
1 'polypeptide(L)' 'MIGLGLGGIQDISISSANVIRKCQHVILDYYTSLLPDTMYGSCSKQDLESFLETKIIIGYRENFENES' A
#
# COMPACT_ATOMS: atom_id res chain seq x y z
N MET A 1 5.34 0.51 10.16
CA MET A 1 4.92 -0.65 9.34
C MET A 1 3.47 -0.96 9.64
N ILE A 2 2.64 -1.13 8.60
CA ILE A 2 1.20 -1.42 8.73
C ILE A 2 0.92 -2.64 7.86
N GLY A 3 0.21 -3.64 8.39
CA GLY A 3 -0.24 -4.79 7.61
C GLY A 3 -1.49 -4.45 6.80
N LEU A 4 -1.53 -4.84 5.52
CA LEU A 4 -2.64 -4.55 4.61
C LEU A 4 -3.69 -5.67 4.51
N GLY A 5 -3.43 -6.82 5.14
CA GLY A 5 -4.24 -8.03 4.94
C GLY A 5 -3.72 -8.89 3.77
N LEU A 6 -4.49 -9.91 3.41
CA LEU A 6 -4.07 -10.93 2.42
C LEU A 6 -4.98 -10.98 1.17
N GLY A 7 -6.20 -10.45 1.28
CA GLY A 7 -7.23 -10.54 0.25
C GLY A 7 -7.28 -9.35 -0.70
N GLY A 8 -7.36 -8.13 -0.17
CA GLY A 8 -7.58 -6.93 -0.98
C GLY A 8 -7.75 -5.67 -0.14
N ILE A 9 -8.12 -4.55 -0.77
CA ILE A 9 -8.35 -3.25 -0.11
C ILE A 9 -9.32 -3.37 1.08
N GLN A 10 -10.31 -4.25 0.96
CA GLN A 10 -11.31 -4.54 1.99
C GLN A 10 -10.73 -5.08 3.30
N ASP A 11 -9.53 -5.65 3.28
CA ASP A 11 -8.88 -6.17 4.50
C ASP A 11 -8.16 -5.07 5.28
N ILE A 12 -7.95 -3.89 4.67
CA ILE A 12 -7.33 -2.76 5.34
C ILE A 12 -8.29 -2.24 6.41
N SER A 13 -7.88 -2.35 7.67
CA SER A 13 -8.70 -1.85 8.78
C SER A 13 -8.90 -0.33 8.67
N ILE A 14 -10.07 0.15 9.09
CA ILE A 14 -10.39 1.59 9.12
C ILE A 14 -9.35 2.36 9.95
N SER A 15 -8.89 1.77 11.06
CA SER A 15 -7.84 2.36 11.89
C SER A 15 -6.52 2.52 11.13
N SER A 16 -6.11 1.52 10.35
CA SER A 16 -4.90 1.58 9.52
C SER A 16 -5.04 2.62 8.41
N ALA A 17 -6.17 2.62 7.70
CA ALA A 17 -6.44 3.61 6.64
C ALA A 17 -6.38 5.05 7.18
N ASN A 18 -6.95 5.29 8.37
CA ASN A 18 -6.92 6.60 9.03
C ASN A 18 -5.51 7.04 9.46
N VAL A 19 -4.64 6.09 9.81
CA VAL A 19 -3.23 6.39 10.09
C VAL A 19 -2.50 6.72 8.80
N ILE A 20 -2.69 5.91 7.74
CA ILE A 20 -2.03 6.09 6.45
C ILE A 20 -2.37 7.45 5.83
N ARG A 21 -3.64 7.88 5.89
CA ARG A 21 -4.12 9.20 5.42
C ARG A 21 -3.41 10.39 6.05
N LYS A 22 -2.80 10.21 7.22
CA LYS A 22 -2.08 11.26 7.95
C LYS A 22 -0.58 11.23 7.68
N CYS A 23 -0.09 10.21 6.98
CA CYS A 23 1.31 10.08 6.65
C CYS A 23 1.64 10.94 5.43
N GLN A 24 2.70 11.75 5.53
CA GLN A 24 3.19 12.56 4.42
C GLN A 24 3.83 11.70 3.33
N HIS A 25 4.44 10.58 3.71
CA HIS A 25 5.08 9.63 2.82
C HIS A 25 4.61 8.22 3.14
N VAL A 26 4.07 7.53 2.14
CA VAL A 26 3.60 6.16 2.26
C VAL A 26 4.37 5.31 1.26
N ILE A 27 5.13 4.36 1.78
CA ILE A 27 5.93 3.44 0.98
C ILE A 27 5.26 2.07 1.05
N LEU A 28 4.96 1.50 -0.11
CA LEU A 28 4.48 0.13 -0.25
C LEU A 28 5.66 -0.74 -0.65
N ASP A 29 5.98 -1.76 0.15
CA ASP A 29 7.05 -2.71 -0.20
C ASP A 29 6.65 -3.46 -1.48
N TYR A 30 7.60 -3.65 -2.40
CA TYR A 30 7.36 -4.33 -3.68
C TYR A 30 6.74 -5.72 -3.50
N TYR A 31 7.13 -6.46 -2.45
CA TYR A 31 6.51 -7.76 -2.16
C TYR A 31 5.03 -7.67 -1.75
N THR A 32 4.60 -6.54 -1.18
CA THR A 32 3.17 -6.23 -0.92
C THR A 32 2.45 -5.61 -2.11
N SER A 33 3.17 -5.27 -3.19
CA SER A 33 2.55 -4.83 -4.47
C SER A 33 1.84 -5.97 -5.19
N LEU A 34 2.12 -7.21 -4.75
CA LEU A 34 1.37 -8.42 -5.08
C LEU A 34 0.23 -8.60 -4.08
N LEU A 35 -0.61 -7.58 -3.84
CA LEU A 35 -2.00 -7.88 -3.48
C LEU A 35 -2.49 -8.76 -4.63
N PRO A 36 -2.59 -10.09 -4.43
CA PRO A 36 -2.72 -10.98 -5.58
C PRO A 36 -4.02 -10.61 -6.29
N ASP A 37 -4.11 -10.94 -7.59
CA ASP A 37 -5.39 -11.13 -8.27
C ASP A 37 -6.18 -12.16 -7.46
N THR A 38 -6.82 -11.73 -6.38
CA THR A 38 -7.79 -12.53 -5.67
C THR A 38 -9.08 -12.44 -6.47
N MET A 39 -10.00 -13.35 -6.19
CA MET A 39 -11.27 -13.58 -6.88
C MET A 39 -12.20 -12.35 -7.01
N TYR A 40 -11.77 -11.17 -6.53
CA TYR A 40 -12.46 -9.89 -6.46
C TYR A 40 -11.80 -8.76 -7.27
N GLY A 41 -10.82 -9.07 -8.14
CA GLY A 41 -10.28 -8.14 -9.13
C GLY A 41 -8.91 -7.56 -8.76
N SER A 42 -8.15 -7.21 -9.80
CA SER A 42 -6.81 -6.63 -9.70
C SER A 42 -6.85 -5.32 -8.91
N CYS A 43 -6.31 -5.29 -7.69
CA CYS A 43 -6.12 -4.06 -6.94
C CYS A 43 -4.90 -3.32 -7.51
N SER A 44 -5.13 -2.33 -8.36
CA SER A 44 -4.05 -1.51 -8.89
C SER A 44 -3.53 -0.54 -7.83
N LYS A 45 -2.31 0.00 -8.05
CA LYS A 45 -1.77 1.08 -7.23
C LYS A 45 -2.75 2.27 -7.17
N GLN A 46 -3.40 2.57 -8.29
CA GLN A 46 -4.33 3.69 -8.41
C GLN A 46 -5.58 3.49 -7.55
N ASP A 47 -6.08 2.26 -7.44
CA ASP A 47 -7.22 1.94 -6.58
C ASP A 47 -6.86 2.15 -5.10
N LEU A 48 -5.64 1.73 -4.72
CA LEU A 48 -5.13 1.90 -3.37
C LEU A 48 -4.88 3.38 -3.01
N GLU A 49 -4.30 4.15 -3.94
CA GLU A 49 -4.14 5.61 -3.78
C GLU A 49 -5.50 6.32 -3.64
N SER A 50 -6.50 5.88 -4.41
CA SER A 50 -7.85 6.45 -4.38
C SER A 50 -8.57 6.12 -3.07
N PHE A 51 -8.48 4.88 -2.59
CA PHE A 51 -9.07 4.46 -1.32
C PHE A 51 -8.44 5.13 -0.09
N LEU A 52 -7.11 5.25 -0.10
CA LEU A 52 -6.34 5.85 0.98
C LEU A 52 -6.22 7.37 0.85
N GLU A 53 -6.70 7.97 -0.24
CA GLU A 53 -6.59 9.40 -0.54
C GLU A 53 -5.15 9.92 -0.37
N THR A 54 -4.16 9.05 -0.65
CA THR A 54 -2.76 9.28 -0.35
C THR A 54 -1.90 8.75 -1.49
N LYS A 55 -0.87 9.51 -1.87
CA LYS A 55 0.09 9.07 -2.88
C LYS A 55 0.99 7.97 -2.33
N ILE A 56 1.16 6.89 -3.09
CA ILE A 56 1.92 5.71 -2.67
C ILE A 56 3.19 5.63 -3.50
N ILE A 57 4.31 5.46 -2.81
CA ILE A 57 5.62 5.24 -3.40
C ILE A 57 5.87 3.74 -3.36
N ILE A 58 6.15 3.13 -4.51
CA ILE A 58 6.52 1.71 -4.55
C ILE A 58 7.99 1.63 -4.15
N GLY A 59 8.25 1.04 -2.98
CA GLY A 59 9.58 0.81 -2.48
C GLY A 59 10.17 -0.47 -3.06
N TYR A 60 11.15 -0.33 -3.95
CA TYR A 60 12.03 -1.42 -4.31
C TYR A 60 13.15 -1.50 -3.26
N ARG A 61 13.48 -2.72 -2.80
CA ARG A 61 14.59 -2.93 -1.84
C ARG A 61 15.92 -2.31 -2.32
N GLU A 62 16.13 -2.18 -3.62
CA GLU A 62 17.36 -1.62 -4.19
C GLU A 62 17.46 -0.08 -4.09
N ASN A 63 16.35 0.65 -3.88
CA ASN A 63 16.33 2.11 -4.00
C ASN A 63 16.50 2.88 -2.68
N PHE A 64 16.52 2.21 -1.53
CA PHE A 64 16.59 2.87 -0.22
C PHE A 64 18.00 2.88 0.42
N GLU A 65 19.02 2.29 -0.23
CA GLU A 65 20.40 2.29 0.29
C GLU A 65 21.25 3.49 -0.17
N ASN A 66 20.75 4.40 -1.01
CA ASN A 66 21.55 5.49 -1.61
C ASN A 66 21.14 6.93 -1.23
N GLU A 67 20.30 7.13 -0.22
CA GLU A 67 20.10 8.47 0.37
C GLU A 67 20.37 8.41 1.88
N SER A 68 21.65 8.61 2.23
CA SER A 68 22.15 8.85 3.60
C SER A 68 23.19 9.96 3.56
#